data_AF-A0A524P0D1-F1
#
_entry.id   AF-A0A524P0D1-F1
#
_cell.length_a   1.000
_cell.length_b   1.000
_cell.length_c   1.000
_cell.angle_alpha   90.00
_cell.angle_beta   90.00
_cell.angle_gamma   90.00
#
_symmetry.space_group_name_H-M   'P 1'
#
loop_
_entity.id
_entity.type
_entity.pdbx_description
1 polymer ?
#
loop_
_entity_poly.entity_id
_entity_poly.type
_entity_poly.pdbx_seq_one_letter_code
_entity_poly.pdbx_strand_id
1 'polypeptide(L)' 'MQSRRGPEKRGYDRRTAEFRYLTVALGHRGVGVGRRLVEAFAFAMREAGVGAYQLSVDEDNQGAIAF' A
#
# COMPACT_ATOMS: atom_id res chain seq x y z
N MET A 1 6.90 9.73 12.35
CA MET A 1 7.05 10.60 11.16
C MET A 1 5.87 10.34 10.23
N GLN A 2 4.91 11.26 10.15
CA GLN A 2 3.90 11.25 9.08
C GLN A 2 4.59 11.71 7.79
N SER A 3 4.36 11.02 6.68
CA SER A 3 4.80 11.49 5.36
C SER A 3 4.24 12.89 5.13
N ARG A 4 5.14 13.87 4.93
CA ARG A 4 4.78 15.28 4.68
C ARG A 4 4.53 15.58 3.20
N ARG A 5 4.57 14.55 2.34
CA ARG A 5 4.35 14.68 0.89
C ARG A 5 3.44 13.54 0.44
N GLY A 6 2.14 13.67 0.73
CA GLY A 6 1.14 13.08 -0.15
C GLY A 6 1.00 13.98 -1.39
N PRO A 7 0.66 13.45 -2.58
CA PRO A 7 0.58 14.22 -3.81
C PRO A 7 -0.38 15.40 -3.63
N GLU A 8 0.17 16.61 -3.65
CA GLU A 8 -0.62 17.83 -3.67
C GLU A 8 -1.23 18.00 -5.06
N LYS A 9 -2.42 17.42 -5.26
CA LYS A 9 -3.55 17.92 -6.08
C LYS A 9 -4.50 16.77 -6.44
N ARG A 10 -5.67 16.77 -5.81
CA ARG A 10 -6.92 16.08 -6.21
C ARG A 10 -6.84 14.54 -6.29
N GLY A 11 -7.23 13.84 -5.20
CA GLY A 11 -7.56 12.41 -5.28
C GLY A 11 -7.48 11.62 -3.98
N TYR A 12 -6.77 12.13 -2.98
CA TYR A 12 -6.63 11.44 -1.69
C TYR A 12 -7.79 11.79 -0.75
N ASP A 13 -8.66 10.81 -0.49
CA ASP A 13 -9.75 10.96 0.48
C ASP A 13 -9.29 10.42 1.84
N ARG A 14 -9.18 11.33 2.82
CA ARG A 14 -8.78 11.01 4.20
C ARG A 14 -9.76 10.08 4.93
N ARG A 15 -10.97 9.85 4.38
CA ARG A 15 -11.97 8.92 4.91
C ARG A 15 -11.81 7.50 4.37
N THR A 16 -11.01 7.33 3.33
CA THR A 16 -10.73 6.01 2.75
C THR A 16 -9.72 5.26 3.61
N ALA A 17 -9.89 3.95 3.74
CA ALA A 17 -8.93 3.12 4.46
C ALA A 17 -7.56 3.19 3.76
N GLU A 18 -6.52 3.34 4.57
CA GLU A 18 -5.16 3.56 4.07
C GLU A 18 -4.26 2.37 4.39
N PHE A 19 -3.60 1.86 3.35
CA PHE A 19 -2.45 0.96 3.53
C PHE A 19 -1.22 1.80 3.87
N ARG A 20 -0.91 1.94 5.17
CA ARG A 20 0.12 2.88 5.64
C ARG A 20 1.56 2.48 5.33
N TYR A 21 1.89 1.19 5.47
CA TYR A 21 3.27 0.75 5.37
C TYR A 21 3.39 -0.74 5.07
N LEU A 22 4.11 -1.09 4.01
CA LEU A 22 4.53 -2.45 3.67
C LEU A 22 6.05 -2.49 3.59
N THR A 23 6.66 -3.49 4.20
CA THR A 23 8.08 -3.78 3.98
C THR A 23 8.29 -5.26 3.79
N VAL A 24 9.15 -5.60 2.83
CA VAL A 24 9.62 -6.97 2.61
C VAL A 24 11.14 -6.92 2.69
N ALA A 25 11.68 -7.70 3.63
CA ALA A 25 13.11 -7.86 3.80
C ALA A 25 13.77 -8.26 2.47
N LEU A 26 14.93 -7.68 2.16
CA LEU A 26 15.62 -7.86 0.87
C LEU A 26 15.77 -9.34 0.47
N GLY A 27 16.18 -10.19 1.40
CA GLY A 27 16.33 -11.65 1.17
C GLY A 27 15.03 -12.41 0.92
N HIS A 28 13.87 -11.77 1.07
CA HIS A 28 12.54 -12.35 0.83
C HIS A 28 11.79 -11.64 -0.31
N ARG A 29 12.47 -10.78 -1.08
CA ARG A 29 11.91 -10.20 -2.31
C ARG A 29 11.96 -11.21 -3.44
N GLY A 30 11.07 -11.06 -4.43
CA GLY A 30 10.98 -11.98 -5.59
C GLY A 30 10.30 -13.33 -5.33
N VAL A 31 10.02 -13.69 -4.06
CA VAL A 31 9.38 -14.97 -3.69
C VAL A 31 7.89 -14.84 -3.31
N GLY A 32 7.28 -13.69 -3.64
CA GLY A 32 5.84 -13.46 -3.49
C GLY A 32 5.35 -13.08 -2.09
N VAL A 33 6.24 -12.77 -1.13
CA VAL A 33 5.84 -12.35 0.23
C VAL A 33 4.98 -11.08 0.21
N GLY A 34 5.40 -10.05 -0.52
CA GLY A 34 4.63 -8.81 -0.65
C GLY A 34 3.21 -9.06 -1.17
N ARG A 35 3.08 -9.95 -2.18
CA ARG A 35 1.78 -10.29 -2.77
C ARG A 35 0.84 -10.90 -1.75
N ARG A 36 1.31 -11.88 -1.00
CA ARG A 36 0.52 -12.52 0.06
C ARG A 36 0.07 -11.52 1.13
N LEU A 37 0.93 -10.55 1.49
CA LEU A 37 0.59 -9.52 2.46
C LEU A 37 -0.50 -8.56 1.94
N VAL A 38 -0.41 -8.13 0.67
CA VAL A 38 -1.43 -7.28 0.04
C VAL A 38 -2.76 -8.02 -0.11
N GLU A 39 -2.73 -9.29 -0.52
CA GLU A 39 -3.93 -10.13 -0.61
C GLU A 39 -4.61 -10.32 0.75
N ALA A 40 -3.82 -10.58 1.82
CA ALA A 40 -4.36 -10.71 3.18
C ALA A 40 -4.98 -9.40 3.68
N PHE A 41 -4.37 -8.26 3.37
CA PHE A 41 -4.95 -6.94 3.69
C PHE A 41 -6.26 -6.70 2.92
N ALA A 42 -6.28 -6.95 1.61
CA ALA A 42 -7.47 -6.79 0.79
C ALA A 42 -8.63 -7.67 1.29
N PHE A 43 -8.32 -8.91 1.70
CA PHE A 43 -9.27 -9.79 2.37
C PHE A 43 -9.83 -9.14 3.65
N ALA A 44 -8.97 -8.67 4.54
CA ALA A 44 -9.40 -8.04 5.79
C ALA A 44 -10.25 -6.76 5.57
N MET A 45 -9.92 -5.95 4.57
CA MET A 45 -10.72 -4.78 4.19
C MET A 45 -12.13 -5.17 3.73
N ARG A 46 -12.24 -6.21 2.90
CA ARG A 46 -13.53 -6.73 2.47
C ARG A 46 -14.38 -7.24 3.64
N GLU A 47 -13.77 -8.00 4.55
CA GLU A 47 -14.46 -8.48 5.77
C GLU A 47 -14.93 -7.32 6.66
N ALA A 48 -14.19 -6.21 6.66
CA ALA A 48 -14.56 -4.98 7.37
C ALA A 48 -15.58 -4.10 6.63
N GLY A 49 -16.08 -4.52 5.47
CA GLY A 49 -17.03 -3.75 4.65
C GLY A 49 -16.42 -2.54 3.94
N VAL A 50 -15.09 -2.47 3.84
CA VAL A 50 -14.37 -1.40 3.16
C VAL A 50 -14.34 -1.70 1.65
N GLY A 51 -15.09 -0.90 0.87
CA GLY A 51 -15.21 -1.09 -0.58
C GLY A 51 -14.00 -0.61 -1.40
N ALA A 52 -13.14 0.24 -0.83
CA ALA A 52 -11.94 0.74 -1.48
C ALA A 52 -10.88 1.14 -0.45
N TYR A 53 -9.61 1.00 -0.84
CA TYR A 53 -8.47 1.47 -0.07
C TYR A 53 -7.44 2.13 -1.00
N GLN A 54 -6.61 3.00 -0.44
CA GLN A 54 -5.56 3.70 -1.18
C GLN A 54 -4.19 3.37 -0.58
N LEU A 55 -3.17 3.40 -1.44
CA LEU A 55 -1.76 3.32 -1.06
C LEU A 55 -0.98 4.35 -1.89
N SER A 56 0.12 4.84 -1.34
CA SER A 56 1.05 5.73 -2.05
C SER A 56 2.39 5.06 -2.21
N VAL A 57 3.00 5.22 -3.38
CA VAL A 57 4.34 4.72 -3.70
C VAL A 57 5.19 5.91 -4.12
N ASP A 58 6.37 6.06 -3.53
CA ASP A 58 7.34 7.05 -3.99
C ASP A 58 7.75 6.76 -5.43
N GLU A 59 7.84 7.81 -6.26
CA GLU A 59 8.15 7.70 -7.70
C GLU A 59 9.47 6.98 -8.00
N ASP A 60 10.43 7.09 -7.08
CA ASP A 60 11.74 6.44 -7.18
C ASP A 60 11.72 4.96 -6.74
N ASN A 61 10.61 4.47 -6.18
CA ASN A 61 10.49 3.10 -5.69
C ASN A 61 10.12 2.12 -6.80
N GLN A 62 11.05 1.91 -7.73
CA GLN A 62 10.89 1.03 -8.90
C GLN A 62 10.48 -0.39 -8.50
N GLY A 63 10.95 -0.89 -7.35
CA GLY A 63 10.58 -2.21 -6.86
C GLY A 63 9.12 -2.35 -6.44
N ALA A 64 8.51 -1.28 -5.90
CA ALA A 64 7.09 -1.25 -5.57
C ALA A 64 6.21 -0.88 -6.77
N ILE A 65 6.75 -0.12 -7.74
CA ILE A 65 6.06 0.20 -9.00
C ILE A 65 5.95 -1.03 -9.90
N ALA A 66 7.00 -1.86 -9.95
CA ALA A 66 7.05 -3.09 -10.74
C ALA A 66 6.48 -4.33 -10.03
N PHE A 67 6.00 -4.15 -8.80
CA PHE A 67 5.43 -5.22 -7.97
C PHE A 67 4.04 -5.66 -8.46
#